data_AF-A0AAW0GQH4-F1
#
_entry.id   AF-A0AAW0GQH4-F1
#
_cell.length_a   1.000
_cell.length_b   1.000
_cell.length_c   1.000
_cell.angle_alpha   90.00
_cell.angle_beta   90.00
_cell.angle_gamma   90.00
#
_symmetry.space_group_name_H-M   'P 1'
#
loop_
_entity.id
_entity.type
_entity.pdbx_description
1 polymer ?
#
loop_
_entity_poly.entity_id
_entity_poly.type
_entity_poly.pdbx_seq_one_letter_code
_entity_poly.pdbx_strand_id
1 'polypeptide(L)'
;MASFLDLPYELYMKIFELSSTQDVVSLLQISREAYSFIADESMWKMFCARYGVTNLASFQPRSTFRKVYTGLLHTYGPLIGLWASDHSSTGSIIQFRYWRNGIIGETWRFPTIKLDHLETQEMKHSPQQPFFHPFVFITLALDVVGNAPFPYICDHQETVRIYWGVPPNVNPRSHEDLVPSMHLLSPTYQSLWEIRRILHHPLPDFPPAFK
;
A
#
# COMPACT_ATOMS: atom_id res chain seq x y z
N MET A 1 -6.82 -6.29 44.27
CA MET A 1 -7.55 -6.30 42.97
C MET A 1 -6.48 -6.30 41.90
N ALA A 2 -6.47 -7.29 41.01
CA ALA A 2 -5.50 -7.31 39.91
C ALA A 2 -5.90 -6.25 38.88
N SER A 3 -4.95 -5.38 38.54
CA SER A 3 -5.07 -4.37 37.50
C SER A 3 -4.77 -5.01 36.13
N PHE A 4 -5.27 -4.40 35.05
CA PHE A 4 -4.86 -4.74 33.68
C PHE A 4 -3.33 -4.66 33.54
N LEU A 5 -2.70 -3.73 34.27
CA LEU A 5 -1.26 -3.49 34.29
C LEU A 5 -0.45 -4.63 34.95
N ASP A 6 -1.11 -5.52 35.69
CA ASP A 6 -0.47 -6.67 36.34
C ASP A 6 -0.37 -7.89 35.41
N LEU A 7 -0.86 -7.79 34.16
CA LEU A 7 -0.76 -8.88 33.19
C LEU A 7 0.70 -9.06 32.71
N PRO A 8 1.15 -10.31 32.52
CA PRO A 8 2.40 -10.60 31.82
C PRO A 8 2.44 -10.02 30.41
N TYR A 9 3.64 -9.66 29.94
CA TYR A 9 3.88 -9.03 28.64
C TYR A 9 3.22 -9.79 27.47
N GLU A 10 3.33 -11.12 27.50
CA GLU A 10 2.83 -12.03 26.48
C GLU A 10 1.31 -11.95 26.32
N LEU A 11 0.59 -11.69 27.42
CA LEU A 11 -0.86 -11.54 27.38
C LEU A 11 -1.27 -10.23 26.72
N TYR A 12 -0.53 -9.12 26.91
CA TYR A 12 -0.80 -7.91 26.14
C TYR A 12 -0.59 -8.13 24.66
N MET A 13 0.50 -8.78 24.27
CA MET A 13 0.78 -9.06 22.86
C MET A 13 -0.32 -9.92 22.23
N LYS A 14 -0.86 -10.91 22.96
CA LYS A 14 -2.03 -11.68 22.50
C LYS A 14 -3.31 -10.86 22.41
N ILE A 15 -3.56 -9.97 23.36
CA ILE A 15 -4.71 -9.05 23.29
C ILE A 15 -4.58 -8.11 22.09
N PHE A 16 -3.39 -7.55 21.86
CA PHE A 16 -3.12 -6.66 20.73
C PHE A 16 -3.20 -7.41 19.39
N GLU A 17 -2.78 -8.67 19.34
CA GLU A 17 -2.90 -9.54 18.16
C GLU A 17 -4.36 -9.73 17.72
N LEU A 18 -5.28 -9.79 18.68
CA LEU A 18 -6.71 -9.97 18.45
C LEU A 18 -7.48 -8.66 18.26
N SER A 19 -6.84 -7.52 18.52
CA SER A 19 -7.48 -6.21 18.50
C SER A 19 -7.21 -5.44 17.21
N SER A 20 -8.11 -4.49 16.90
CA SER A 20 -7.84 -3.48 15.89
C SER A 20 -6.71 -2.56 16.36
N THR A 21 -5.91 -2.02 15.44
CA THR A 21 -4.81 -1.13 15.84
C THR A 21 -5.33 0.16 16.47
N GLN A 22 -6.51 0.64 16.06
CA GLN A 22 -7.16 1.80 16.66
C GLN A 22 -7.52 1.56 18.13
N ASP A 23 -8.08 0.39 18.45
CA ASP A 23 -8.42 0.04 19.84
C ASP A 23 -7.17 -0.12 20.69
N VAL A 24 -6.11 -0.73 20.15
CA VAL A 24 -4.84 -0.85 20.87
C VAL A 24 -4.25 0.53 21.16
N VAL A 25 -4.16 1.42 20.16
CA VAL A 25 -3.63 2.78 20.39
C VAL A 25 -4.48 3.53 21.42
N SER A 26 -5.80 3.41 21.34
CA SER A 26 -6.72 4.03 22.30
C SER A 26 -6.49 3.51 23.71
N LEU A 27 -6.33 2.18 23.87
CA LEU A 27 -6.03 1.53 25.14
C LEU A 27 -4.68 2.00 25.73
N LEU A 28 -3.64 2.09 24.89
CA LEU A 28 -2.31 2.53 25.31
C LEU A 28 -2.27 4.02 25.72
N GLN A 29 -3.23 4.82 25.27
CA GLN A 29 -3.35 6.23 25.66
C GLN A 29 -4.01 6.45 27.03
N ILE A 30 -4.64 5.42 27.62
CA ILE A 30 -5.38 5.55 28.89
C ILE A 30 -4.46 5.73 30.10
N SER A 31 -3.24 5.16 30.07
CA SER A 31 -2.29 5.26 31.19
C SER A 31 -0.86 5.51 30.71
N ARG A 32 -0.03 6.15 31.55
CA ARG A 32 1.38 6.42 31.24
C ARG A 32 2.21 5.14 31.14
N GLU A 33 1.90 4.16 31.97
CA GLU A 33 2.55 2.85 31.96
C GLU A 33 2.22 2.09 30.67
N ALA A 34 0.95 2.07 30.27
CA ALA A 34 0.56 1.47 29.00
C ALA A 34 1.17 2.23 27.80
N TYR A 35 1.24 3.56 27.87
CA TYR A 35 1.85 4.37 26.82
C TYR A 35 3.30 3.98 26.52
N SER A 36 4.03 3.40 27.48
CA SER A 36 5.39 2.89 27.24
C SER A 36 5.44 1.79 26.17
N PHE A 37 4.38 1.00 26.00
CA PHE A 37 4.29 -0.03 24.95
C PHE A 37 4.19 0.56 23.53
N ILE A 38 3.85 1.85 23.37
CA ILE A 38 3.88 2.50 22.05
C ILE A 38 5.31 2.55 21.47
N ALA A 39 6.34 2.53 22.32
CA ALA A 39 7.73 2.47 21.88
C ALA A 39 8.20 1.05 21.51
N ASP A 40 7.40 0.02 21.79
CA ASP A 40 7.77 -1.38 21.53
C ASP A 40 7.60 -1.75 20.06
N GLU A 41 8.72 -1.98 19.38
CA GLU A 41 8.78 -2.37 17.97
C GLU A 41 8.18 -3.75 17.69
N SER A 42 8.07 -4.64 18.69
CA SER A 42 7.48 -5.97 18.52
C SER A 42 5.99 -5.89 18.20
N MET A 43 5.28 -4.96 18.86
CA MET A 43 3.87 -4.67 18.60
C MET A 43 3.67 -4.14 17.17
N TRP A 44 4.48 -3.17 16.75
CA TRP A 44 4.39 -2.61 15.41
C TRP A 44 4.79 -3.62 14.33
N LYS A 45 5.78 -4.48 14.59
CA LYS A 45 6.15 -5.59 13.72
C LYS A 45 4.99 -6.55 13.52
N MET A 46 4.26 -6.89 14.58
CA MET A 46 3.06 -7.72 14.50
C MET A 46 1.99 -7.06 13.61
N PHE A 47 1.73 -5.76 13.76
CA PHE A 47 0.79 -5.05 12.89
C PHE A 47 1.24 -4.98 11.43
N CYS A 48 2.54 -4.78 11.19
CA CYS A 48 3.15 -4.81 9.86
C CYS A 48 3.06 -6.19 9.21
N ALA A 49 3.21 -7.26 9.99
CA ALA A 49 3.13 -8.64 9.51
C ALA A 49 1.76 -8.97 8.92
N ARG A 50 0.67 -8.32 9.40
CA ARG A 50 -0.67 -8.43 8.81
C ARG A 50 -0.76 -7.91 7.36
N TYR A 51 0.26 -7.22 6.88
CA TYR A 51 0.40 -6.73 5.49
C TYR A 51 1.57 -7.39 4.75
N GLY A 52 2.14 -8.47 5.31
CA GLY A 52 3.28 -9.19 4.73
C GLY A 52 4.65 -8.56 5.01
N VAL A 53 4.74 -7.53 5.86
CA VAL A 53 5.99 -6.85 6.19
C VAL A 53 6.59 -7.45 7.46
N THR A 54 7.56 -8.36 7.29
CA THR A 54 8.21 -9.08 8.40
C THR A 54 9.65 -8.62 8.67
N ASN A 55 10.26 -7.94 7.71
CA ASN A 55 11.65 -7.46 7.74
C ASN A 55 11.72 -6.03 7.14
N LEU A 56 12.60 -5.20 7.71
CA LEU A 56 12.87 -3.83 7.27
C LEU A 56 14.10 -3.69 6.38
N ALA A 57 14.76 -4.79 5.99
CA ALA A 57 15.97 -4.78 5.17
C ALA A 57 15.81 -4.06 3.81
N SER A 58 14.59 -4.00 3.28
CA SER A 58 14.28 -3.26 2.06
C SER A 58 14.08 -1.76 2.28
N PHE A 59 13.82 -1.33 3.51
CA PHE A 59 13.68 0.07 3.90
C PHE A 59 15.04 0.68 4.25
N GLN A 60 15.04 2.00 4.51
CA GLN A 60 16.26 2.69 4.91
C GLN A 60 16.79 2.19 6.27
N PRO A 61 18.10 2.27 6.56
CA PRO A 61 18.71 1.75 7.79
C PRO A 61 18.13 2.27 9.11
N ARG A 62 17.41 3.40 9.10
CA ARG A 62 16.78 4.03 10.29
C ARG A 62 15.27 3.83 10.35
N SER A 63 14.72 2.99 9.49
CA SER A 63 13.29 2.69 9.49
C SER A 63 12.96 1.79 10.66
N THR A 64 11.85 2.08 11.32
CA THR A 64 11.30 1.22 12.37
C THR A 64 9.93 0.70 11.93
N PHE A 65 9.46 -0.41 12.48
CA PHE A 65 8.15 -0.96 12.15
C PHE A 65 7.06 0.03 12.52
N ARG A 66 7.24 0.79 13.62
CA ARG A 66 6.35 1.89 13.98
C ARG A 66 6.20 2.86 12.83
N LYS A 67 7.32 3.40 12.31
CA LYS A 67 7.32 4.37 11.20
C LYS A 67 6.68 3.80 9.95
N VAL A 68 7.02 2.54 9.61
CA VAL A 68 6.42 1.85 8.46
C VAL A 68 4.92 1.70 8.62
N TYR A 69 4.47 1.30 9.80
CA TYR A 69 3.06 1.13 10.07
C TYR A 69 2.32 2.47 10.02
N THR A 70 2.70 3.42 10.87
CA THR A 70 1.96 4.68 11.03
C THR A 70 2.05 5.56 9.79
N GLY A 71 3.17 5.52 9.07
CA GLY A 71 3.38 6.33 7.88
C GLY A 71 2.77 5.71 6.63
N LEU A 72 2.86 4.38 6.44
CA LEU A 72 2.47 3.73 5.18
C LEU A 72 1.30 2.78 5.35
N LEU A 73 1.42 1.77 6.22
CA LEU A 73 0.48 0.65 6.23
C LEU A 73 -0.85 0.97 6.92
N HIS A 74 -0.88 1.91 7.86
CA HIS A 74 -2.12 2.34 8.49
C HIS A 74 -3.05 3.01 7.46
N THR A 75 -2.49 3.96 6.70
CA THR A 75 -3.24 4.76 5.72
C THR A 75 -3.50 3.99 4.42
N TYR A 76 -2.49 3.31 3.88
CA TYR A 76 -2.54 2.69 2.56
C TYR A 76 -2.62 1.15 2.61
N GLY A 77 -2.54 0.55 3.79
CA GLY A 77 -2.71 -0.90 3.95
C GLY A 77 -4.05 -1.43 3.44
N PRO A 78 -5.19 -0.73 3.59
CA PRO A 78 -6.45 -1.15 3.00
C PRO A 78 -6.44 -1.30 1.47
N LEU A 79 -5.50 -0.65 0.77
CA LEU A 79 -5.33 -0.86 -0.67
C LEU A 79 -4.81 -2.27 -0.99
N ILE A 80 -4.06 -2.91 -0.11
CA ILE A 80 -3.40 -4.19 -0.41
C ILE A 80 -4.45 -5.27 -0.67
N GLY A 81 -4.41 -5.86 -1.86
CA GLY A 81 -5.40 -6.83 -2.30
C GLY A 81 -5.63 -6.80 -3.81
N LEU A 82 -6.64 -7.55 -4.24
CA LEU A 82 -7.14 -7.56 -5.61
C LEU A 82 -8.34 -6.62 -5.73
N TRP A 83 -8.35 -5.86 -6.80
CA TRP A 83 -9.38 -4.90 -7.16
C TRP A 83 -9.80 -5.16 -8.60
N ALA A 84 -11.07 -4.93 -8.88
CA ALA A 84 -11.60 -4.97 -10.24
C ALA A 84 -12.21 -3.60 -10.54
N SER A 85 -11.96 -3.09 -11.75
CA SER A 85 -12.68 -1.92 -12.24
C SER A 85 -14.15 -2.28 -12.49
N ASP A 86 -15.01 -1.30 -12.25
CA ASP A 86 -16.46 -1.30 -12.46
C ASP A 86 -16.88 -1.14 -13.93
N HIS A 87 -15.92 -1.01 -14.86
CA HIS A 87 -16.24 -0.84 -16.27
C HIS A 87 -16.75 -2.14 -16.90
N SER A 88 -18.00 -2.12 -17.39
CA SER A 88 -18.73 -3.31 -17.84
C SER A 88 -18.07 -4.10 -18.98
N SER A 89 -17.33 -3.43 -19.87
CA SER A 89 -16.71 -4.04 -21.06
C SER A 89 -15.18 -4.02 -21.11
N THR A 90 -14.52 -3.17 -20.33
CA THR A 90 -13.06 -2.95 -20.37
C THR A 90 -12.43 -2.92 -18.98
N GLY A 91 -13.15 -3.45 -17.98
CA GLY A 91 -12.68 -3.52 -16.61
C GLY A 91 -11.30 -4.17 -16.57
N SER A 92 -10.41 -3.57 -15.80
CA SER A 92 -9.07 -4.10 -15.54
C SER A 92 -9.02 -4.71 -14.14
N ILE A 93 -8.25 -5.79 -13.99
CA ILE A 93 -7.89 -6.32 -12.67
C ILE A 93 -6.65 -5.58 -12.21
N ILE A 94 -6.71 -5.07 -10.99
CA ILE A 94 -5.63 -4.33 -10.33
C ILE A 94 -5.22 -5.12 -9.09
N GLN A 95 -3.92 -5.19 -8.83
CA GLN A 95 -3.39 -5.77 -7.61
C GLN A 95 -2.49 -4.76 -6.93
N PHE A 96 -2.77 -4.49 -5.66
CA PHE A 96 -1.84 -3.81 -4.78
C PHE A 96 -1.18 -4.83 -3.88
N ARG A 97 0.15 -4.76 -3.78
CA ARG A 97 0.93 -5.63 -2.91
C ARG A 97 2.11 -4.89 -2.33
N TYR A 98 2.60 -5.40 -1.21
CA TYR A 98 3.87 -4.94 -0.68
C TYR A 98 5.01 -5.31 -1.65
N TRP A 99 5.87 -4.34 -1.93
CA TRP A 99 7.04 -4.50 -2.80
C TRP A 99 8.19 -3.62 -2.34
N ARG A 100 9.32 -4.24 -2.00
CA ARG A 100 10.53 -3.55 -1.49
C ARG A 100 10.21 -2.68 -0.28
N ASN A 101 10.22 -1.36 -0.40
CA ASN A 101 10.02 -0.38 0.67
C ASN A 101 8.68 0.34 0.55
N GLY A 102 7.69 -0.27 -0.10
CA GLY A 102 6.45 0.39 -0.44
C GLY A 102 5.32 -0.56 -0.83
N ILE A 103 4.24 0.03 -1.30
CA ILE A 103 3.10 -0.65 -1.92
C ILE A 103 3.17 -0.36 -3.42
N ILE A 104 3.15 -1.40 -4.23
CA ILE A 104 3.04 -1.27 -5.69
C ILE A 104 1.62 -1.62 -6.12
N GLY A 105 1.05 -0.80 -6.99
CA GLY A 105 -0.18 -1.12 -7.73
C GLY A 105 0.16 -1.51 -9.16
N GLU A 106 -0.31 -2.69 -9.55
CA GLU A 106 -0.07 -3.29 -10.85
C GLU A 106 -1.40 -3.62 -11.53
N THR A 107 -1.52 -3.33 -12.82
CA THR A 107 -2.65 -3.77 -13.64
C THR A 107 -2.32 -5.11 -14.28
N TRP A 108 -3.26 -6.04 -14.22
CA TRP A 108 -3.17 -7.32 -14.92
C TRP A 108 -3.55 -7.08 -16.37
N ARG A 109 -2.66 -7.47 -17.28
CA ARG A 109 -2.88 -7.39 -18.71
C ARG A 109 -2.94 -8.80 -19.27
N PHE A 110 -4.03 -9.09 -19.96
CA PHE A 110 -4.24 -10.37 -20.62
C PHE A 110 -3.83 -10.26 -22.09
N PRO A 111 -3.14 -11.26 -22.65
CA PRO A 111 -2.84 -11.31 -24.07
C PRO A 111 -4.12 -11.18 -24.90
N THR A 112 -4.20 -10.15 -25.75
CA THR A 112 -5.36 -9.96 -26.63
C THR A 112 -5.36 -11.00 -27.72
N ILE A 113 -6.39 -11.85 -27.76
CA ILE A 113 -6.63 -12.73 -28.90
C ILE A 113 -7.12 -11.86 -30.04
N LYS A 114 -6.31 -11.71 -31.09
CA LYS A 114 -6.74 -11.00 -32.30
C LYS A 114 -7.84 -11.83 -32.98
N LEU A 115 -9.01 -11.23 -33.16
CA LEU A 115 -10.17 -11.90 -33.78
C LEU A 115 -9.89 -12.34 -35.22
N ASP A 116 -8.93 -11.68 -35.90
CA ASP A 116 -8.56 -11.93 -37.30
C ASP A 116 -8.01 -13.35 -37.60
N HIS A 117 -7.85 -14.19 -36.57
CA HIS A 117 -7.37 -15.57 -36.70
C HIS A 117 -8.40 -16.64 -36.28
N LEU A 118 -9.63 -16.26 -35.94
CA LEU A 118 -10.65 -17.22 -35.46
C LEU A 118 -11.34 -18.03 -36.56
N GLU A 119 -11.17 -17.68 -37.84
CA GLU A 119 -11.93 -18.34 -38.92
C GLU A 119 -11.34 -19.67 -39.41
N THR A 120 -10.11 -20.06 -39.03
CA THR A 120 -9.47 -21.20 -39.73
C THR A 120 -8.85 -22.30 -38.87
N GLN A 121 -8.82 -22.20 -37.54
CA GLN A 121 -8.25 -23.28 -36.73
C GLN A 121 -8.93 -23.41 -35.37
N GLU A 122 -9.43 -24.61 -35.07
CA GLU A 122 -9.71 -25.11 -33.71
C GLU A 122 -8.40 -25.20 -32.90
N MET A 123 -7.67 -24.10 -32.76
CA MET A 123 -6.47 -24.04 -31.97
C MET A 123 -6.87 -24.04 -30.50
N LYS A 124 -6.57 -25.18 -29.86
CA LYS A 124 -6.55 -25.42 -28.42
C LYS A 124 -5.54 -24.48 -27.76
N HIS A 125 -5.84 -23.19 -27.69
CA HIS A 125 -4.99 -22.23 -27.00
C HIS A 125 -5.06 -22.51 -25.50
N SER A 126 -3.95 -22.98 -24.94
CA SER A 126 -3.77 -23.04 -23.50
C SER A 126 -3.88 -21.62 -22.92
N PRO A 127 -4.55 -21.44 -21.78
CA PRO A 127 -4.65 -20.14 -21.13
C PRO A 127 -3.25 -19.58 -20.85
N GLN A 128 -2.96 -18.39 -21.36
CA GLN A 128 -1.71 -17.69 -21.07
C GLN A 128 -1.84 -16.93 -19.74
N GLN A 129 -0.75 -16.90 -18.96
CA GLN A 129 -0.71 -16.11 -17.73
C GLN A 129 -0.75 -14.61 -18.04
N PRO A 130 -1.41 -13.79 -17.20
CA PRO A 130 -1.38 -12.34 -17.36
C PRO A 130 0.02 -11.78 -17.11
N PHE A 131 0.32 -10.64 -17.72
CA PHE A 131 1.50 -9.84 -17.40
C PHE A 131 1.11 -8.66 -16.51
N PHE A 132 2.02 -8.27 -15.61
CA PHE A 132 1.78 -7.21 -14.63
C PHE A 132 2.40 -5.90 -15.12
N HIS A 133 1.60 -4.83 -15.16
CA HIS A 133 2.05 -3.51 -15.52
C HIS A 133 1.97 -2.56 -14.32
N PRO A 134 3.11 -2.14 -13.74
CA PRO A 134 3.11 -1.24 -12.59
C PRO A 134 2.65 0.15 -13.01
N PHE A 135 1.70 0.73 -12.26
CA PHE A 135 1.17 2.06 -12.55
C PHE A 135 1.25 3.03 -11.36
N VAL A 136 1.42 2.51 -10.15
CA VAL A 136 1.57 3.34 -8.94
C VAL A 136 2.52 2.68 -7.95
N PHE A 137 3.30 3.50 -7.26
CA PHE A 137 4.18 3.07 -6.19
C PHE A 137 4.10 4.05 -5.02
N ILE A 138 3.71 3.56 -3.84
CA ILE A 138 3.54 4.34 -2.61
C ILE A 138 4.66 3.93 -1.65
N THR A 139 5.49 4.86 -1.21
CA THR A 139 6.62 4.56 -0.32
C THR A 139 6.83 5.66 0.70
N LEU A 140 7.55 5.34 1.77
CA LEU A 140 7.95 6.32 2.76
C LEU A 140 9.16 7.10 2.27
N ALA A 141 9.01 8.42 2.16
CA ALA A 141 10.16 9.30 2.08
C ALA A 141 10.69 9.51 3.49
N LEU A 142 11.70 8.72 3.81
CA LEU A 142 12.54 9.02 4.94
C LEU A 142 13.67 9.90 4.42
N ASP A 143 13.96 11.00 5.12
CA ASP A 143 14.91 12.05 4.75
C ASP A 143 16.24 11.47 4.27
N VAL A 144 16.36 11.31 2.95
CA VAL A 144 17.67 11.14 2.31
C VAL A 144 18.18 12.55 2.12
N VAL A 145 19.02 12.99 3.06
CA VAL A 145 19.92 14.13 2.86
C VAL A 145 20.90 13.73 1.76
N GLY A 146 20.49 13.84 0.49
CA GLY A 146 21.34 13.45 -0.63
C GLY A 146 20.61 13.33 -1.96
N ASN A 147 20.77 14.35 -2.80
CA ASN A 147 20.68 14.35 -4.27
C ASN A 147 19.69 13.35 -4.91
N ALA A 148 18.41 13.42 -4.54
CA ALA A 148 17.37 12.94 -5.44
C ALA A 148 17.39 13.84 -6.70
N PRO A 149 17.23 13.29 -7.92
CA PRO A 149 17.27 14.05 -9.17
C PRO A 149 16.09 15.01 -9.38
N PHE A 150 15.26 15.21 -8.35
CA PHE A 150 14.20 16.21 -8.32
C PHE A 150 14.32 17.05 -7.05
N PRO A 151 14.50 18.38 -7.17
CA PRO A 151 14.66 19.26 -6.03
C PRO A 151 13.28 19.50 -5.40
N TYR A 152 12.97 18.78 -4.33
CA TYR A 152 11.85 19.15 -3.47
C TYR A 152 12.38 19.31 -2.06
N ILE A 153 12.30 20.55 -1.56
CA ILE A 153 12.49 20.90 -0.17
C ILE A 153 11.22 20.44 0.54
N CYS A 154 11.26 19.24 1.13
CA CYS A 154 10.27 18.85 2.10
C CYS A 154 10.84 19.18 3.49
N ASP A 155 10.08 19.96 4.25
CA ASP A 155 10.29 20.17 5.68
C ASP A 155 10.33 18.80 6.41
N HIS A 156 11.01 18.71 7.56
CA HIS A 156 11.46 17.50 8.27
C HIS A 156 10.36 16.51 8.77
N GLN A 157 9.19 16.50 8.13
CA GLN A 157 8.13 15.54 8.37
C GLN A 157 8.28 14.34 7.45
N GLU A 158 8.16 13.15 8.03
CA GLU A 158 8.17 11.87 7.33
C GLU A 158 7.01 11.84 6.33
N THR A 159 7.27 12.22 5.08
CA THR A 159 6.23 12.34 4.05
C THR A 159 6.10 11.03 3.29
N VAL A 160 4.86 10.62 3.02
CA VAL A 160 4.63 9.52 2.08
C VAL A 160 4.76 10.08 0.67
N ARG A 161 5.51 9.37 -0.19
CA ARG A 161 5.63 9.69 -1.61
C ARG A 161 4.83 8.70 -2.42
N ILE A 162 3.98 9.24 -3.30
CA ILE A 162 3.22 8.49 -4.28
C ILE A 162 3.82 8.80 -5.65
N TYR A 163 4.35 7.77 -6.30
CA TYR A 163 4.85 7.83 -7.67
C TYR A 163 3.81 7.23 -8.59
N TRP A 164 3.43 7.98 -9.61
CA TRP A 164 2.57 7.51 -10.68
C TRP A 164 3.42 7.19 -11.90
N GLY A 165 3.24 6.00 -12.46
CA GLY A 165 4.02 5.47 -13.58
C GLY A 165 5.16 4.54 -13.18
N VAL A 166 6.02 4.27 -14.16
CA VAL A 166 7.15 3.33 -14.05
C VAL A 166 8.14 3.83 -12.98
N PRO A 167 8.52 3.01 -11.97
CA PRO A 167 9.48 3.42 -10.96
C PRO A 167 10.79 3.89 -11.60
N PRO A 168 11.53 4.85 -10.99
CA PRO A 168 12.73 5.44 -11.60
C PRO A 168 13.84 4.43 -11.97
N ASN A 169 13.78 3.22 -11.41
CA ASN A 169 14.75 2.14 -11.67
C ASN A 169 14.28 1.14 -12.74
N VAL A 170 13.15 1.36 -13.40
CA VAL A 170 12.63 0.48 -14.46
C VAL A 170 12.74 1.24 -15.78
N ASN A 171 13.52 0.68 -16.71
CA ASN A 171 13.87 1.34 -17.97
C ASN A 171 12.59 1.59 -18.80
N PRO A 172 12.19 2.85 -19.04
CA PRO A 172 10.96 3.17 -19.76
C PRO A 172 11.20 2.93 -21.26
N ARG A 173 11.00 1.69 -21.71
CA ARG A 173 11.01 1.41 -23.15
C ARG A 173 9.70 1.93 -23.76
N SER A 174 9.81 3.07 -24.45
CA SER A 174 9.01 3.50 -25.62
C SER A 174 7.49 3.26 -25.56
N HIS A 175 6.82 3.80 -24.55
CA HIS A 175 5.37 3.98 -24.61
C HIS A 175 5.04 5.45 -24.28
N GLU A 176 5.08 6.29 -25.31
CA GLU A 176 4.14 7.39 -25.41
C GLU A 176 2.76 6.74 -25.55
N ASP A 177 1.97 6.78 -24.48
CA ASP A 177 0.52 6.98 -24.51
C ASP A 177 -0.14 6.40 -23.26
N LEU A 178 -0.94 7.27 -22.63
CA LEU A 178 -1.80 7.07 -21.48
C LEU A 178 -1.08 7.00 -20.13
N VAL A 179 -1.12 8.13 -19.40
CA VAL A 179 -0.91 8.14 -17.96
C VAL A 179 -2.06 7.32 -17.34
N PRO A 180 -1.78 6.18 -16.70
CA PRO A 180 -2.82 5.41 -16.03
C PRO A 180 -3.45 6.27 -14.93
N SER A 181 -4.75 6.51 -15.01
CA SER A 181 -5.53 7.15 -13.94
C SER A 181 -6.32 6.09 -13.17
N MET A 182 -6.37 6.23 -11.86
CA MET A 182 -7.24 5.43 -11.00
C MET A 182 -8.33 6.33 -10.47
N HIS A 183 -9.58 5.99 -10.75
CA HIS A 183 -10.74 6.67 -10.22
C HIS A 183 -11.33 5.79 -9.11
N LEU A 184 -11.28 6.27 -7.87
CA LEU A 184 -11.95 5.60 -6.76
C LEU A 184 -13.34 6.21 -6.58
N LEU A 185 -14.37 5.39 -6.78
CA LEU A 185 -15.74 5.78 -6.47
C LEU A 185 -16.04 5.33 -5.04
N SER A 186 -16.23 6.29 -4.12
CA SER A 186 -16.72 5.99 -2.78
C SER A 186 -18.25 6.06 -2.76
N PRO A 187 -18.97 5.12 -2.10
CA PRO A 187 -20.41 5.21 -1.90
C PRO A 187 -20.83 6.49 -1.18
N THR A 188 -19.97 7.00 -0.29
CA THR A 188 -20.23 8.21 0.52
C THR A 188 -19.76 9.49 -0.16
N TYR A 189 -18.88 9.40 -1.17
CA TYR A 189 -18.33 10.53 -1.90
C TYR A 189 -18.14 10.16 -3.38
N GLN A 190 -19.07 10.59 -4.23
CA GLN A 190 -18.93 10.53 -5.69
C GLN A 190 -18.06 11.69 -6.24
N SER A 191 -17.04 12.10 -5.50
CA SER A 191 -16.09 13.09 -5.98
C SER A 191 -15.17 12.43 -7.01
N LEU A 192 -15.16 12.95 -8.23
CA LEU A 192 -14.30 12.49 -9.30
C LEU A 192 -12.85 12.88 -8.98
N TRP A 193 -12.09 11.97 -8.37
CA TRP A 193 -10.67 12.18 -8.14
C TRP A 193 -9.91 11.85 -9.42
N GLU A 194 -9.66 12.87 -10.23
CA GLU A 194 -8.75 12.75 -11.36
C GLU A 194 -7.32 13.03 -10.88
N ILE A 195 -6.61 11.99 -10.46
CA ILE A 195 -5.23 12.13 -9.99
C ILE A 195 -4.29 12.20 -11.21
N ARG A 196 -4.20 13.37 -11.83
CA ARG A 196 -3.18 13.68 -12.85
C ARG A 196 -1.93 14.23 -12.16
N ARG A 197 -0.81 13.50 -12.30
CA ARG A 197 0.58 13.89 -11.96
C ARG A 197 0.77 14.66 -10.64
N ILE A 198 1.42 13.99 -9.68
CA ILE A 198 2.16 14.60 -8.54
C ILE A 198 1.42 15.78 -7.90
N LEU A 199 0.27 15.51 -7.28
CA LEU A 199 -0.36 16.47 -6.38
C LEU A 199 -0.41 15.86 -4.98
N HIS A 200 -0.09 16.69 -3.99
CA HIS A 200 -0.20 16.41 -2.55
C HIS A 200 -1.67 16.32 -2.11
N HIS A 201 -2.52 15.63 -2.87
CA HIS A 201 -3.89 15.38 -2.44
C HIS A 201 -3.91 14.15 -1.52
N PRO A 202 -4.56 14.24 -0.35
CA PRO A 202 -4.85 13.05 0.43
C PRO A 202 -5.64 12.11 -0.47
N LEU A 203 -5.24 10.83 -0.54
CA LEU A 203 -6.08 9.84 -1.20
C LEU A 203 -7.46 9.82 -0.51
N PRO A 204 -8.54 9.52 -1.26
CA PRO A 204 -9.86 9.37 -0.66
C PRO A 204 -9.82 8.35 0.48
N ASP A 205 -10.70 8.52 1.47
CA ASP A 205 -10.88 7.55 2.54
C ASP A 205 -11.20 6.19 1.93
N PHE A 206 -10.27 5.24 2.11
CA PHE A 206 -10.53 3.86 1.75
C PHE A 206 -11.49 3.25 2.75
N PRO A 207 -12.40 2.35 2.31
CA PRO A 207 -13.17 1.57 3.27
C PRO A 207 -12.19 0.87 4.24
N PRO A 208 -12.55 0.75 5.53
CA PRO A 208 -11.72 0.03 6.47
C PRO A 208 -11.41 -1.35 5.90
N ALA A 209 -10.14 -1.76 5.97
CA ALA A 209 -9.74 -3.08 5.52
C ALA A 209 -10.63 -4.10 6.23
N PHE A 210 -11.46 -4.83 5.48
CA PHE A 210 -12.22 -5.95 6.01
C PHE A 210 -11.19 -6.96 6.54
N LYS A 211 -11.04 -7.03 7.86
CA LYS A 211 -10.26 -8.03 8.57
C LYS A 211 -11.17 -8.69 9.59
#